data_AF-A0A350NSZ6-F1
#
_entry.id   AF-A0A350NSZ6-F1
#
_cell.length_a   1.000
_cell.length_b   1.000
_cell.length_c   1.000
_cell.angle_alpha   90.00
_cell.angle_beta   90.00
_cell.angle_gamma   90.00
#
_symmetry.space_group_name_H-M   'P 1'
#
loop_
_entity.id
_entity.type
_entity.pdbx_description
1 polymer ?
#
loop_
_entity_poly.entity_id
_entity_poly.type
_entity_poly.pdbx_seq_one_letter_code
_entity_poly.pdbx_strand_id
1 'polypeptide(L)' 'MQNNQEIQQCIDQCTQLANQLRSLSKNSQNQMMSDHLFEGAHHIDLCVTECSYPVQKANQ' A
#
# COMPACT_ATOMS: atom_id res chain seq x y z
N MET A 1 -15.79 16.69 -0.61
CA MET A 1 -16.21 15.37 -1.15
C MET A 1 -15.30 14.86 -2.27
N GLN A 2 -14.76 15.73 -3.16
CA GLN A 2 -13.83 15.30 -4.22
C GLN A 2 -12.49 14.73 -3.70
N ASN A 3 -11.85 15.39 -2.73
CA ASN A 3 -10.58 14.91 -2.14
C ASN A 3 -10.70 13.55 -1.44
N ASN A 4 -11.86 13.19 -0.88
CA ASN A 4 -12.04 11.88 -0.24
C ASN A 4 -12.06 10.75 -1.27
N GLN A 5 -12.59 10.99 -2.46
CA GLN A 5 -12.60 10.01 -3.55
C GLN A 5 -11.18 9.80 -4.12
N GLU A 6 -10.40 10.87 -4.25
CA GLU A 6 -9.00 10.80 -4.68
C GLU A 6 -8.12 10.04 -3.68
N ILE A 7 -8.31 10.28 -2.36
CA ILE A 7 -7.59 9.52 -1.33
C ILE A 7 -8.01 8.06 -1.32
N GLN A 8 -9.31 7.75 -1.51
CA GLN A 8 -9.76 6.37 -1.59
C GLN A 8 -9.14 5.65 -2.80
N GLN A 9 -9.08 6.30 -3.96
CA GLN A 9 -8.41 5.74 -5.14
C GLN A 9 -6.91 5.51 -4.89
N CYS A 10 -6.25 6.42 -4.17
CA CYS A 10 -4.85 6.25 -3.76
C CYS A 10 -4.70 5.02 -2.85
N ILE A 11 -5.56 4.84 -1.85
CA ILE A 11 -5.58 3.67 -0.97
C ILE A 11 -5.72 2.38 -1.78
N ASP A 12 -6.64 2.34 -2.73
CA ASP A 12 -6.89 1.15 -3.55
C ASP A 12 -5.66 0.81 -4.42
N GLN A 13 -5.07 1.81 -5.07
CA GLN A 13 -3.86 1.65 -5.90
C GLN A 13 -2.64 1.21 -5.07
N CYS A 14 -2.43 1.84 -3.92
CA CYS A 14 -1.34 1.47 -3.00
C CYS A 14 -1.52 0.04 -2.47
N THR A 15 -2.75 -0.36 -2.12
CA THR A 15 -3.04 -1.73 -1.69
C THR A 15 -2.73 -2.74 -2.79
N GLN A 16 -3.08 -2.45 -4.05
CA GLN A 16 -2.73 -3.29 -5.19
C GLN A 16 -1.21 -3.39 -5.39
N LEU A 17 -0.50 -2.26 -5.31
CA LEU A 17 0.96 -2.22 -5.46
C LEU A 17 1.67 -3.01 -4.35
N ALA A 18 1.26 -2.86 -3.10
CA ALA A 18 1.82 -3.65 -1.98
C ALA A 18 1.65 -5.16 -2.22
N ASN A 19 0.49 -5.59 -2.72
CA ASN A 19 0.25 -7.00 -3.07
C ASN A 19 1.14 -7.49 -4.22
N GLN A 20 1.37 -6.66 -5.24
CA GLN A 20 2.30 -6.97 -6.32
C GLN A 20 3.74 -7.12 -5.80
N LEU A 21 4.20 -6.20 -4.97
CA LEU A 21 5.54 -6.26 -4.36
C LEU A 21 5.72 -7.52 -3.50
N ARG A 22 4.72 -7.89 -2.70
CA ARG A 22 4.75 -9.17 -1.95
C ARG A 22 4.82 -10.39 -2.87
N SER A 23 4.10 -10.37 -3.99
CA SER A 23 4.15 -11.44 -4.97
C SER A 23 5.54 -11.55 -5.60
N LEU A 24 6.12 -10.41 -5.99
CA LEU A 24 7.49 -10.35 -6.54
C LEU A 24 8.53 -10.81 -5.51
N SER A 25 8.40 -10.38 -4.25
CA SER A 25 9.27 -10.79 -3.14
C SER A 25 9.29 -12.31 -2.99
N LYS A 26 8.12 -12.96 -2.98
CA LYS A 26 7.98 -14.43 -2.87
C LYS A 26 8.58 -15.19 -4.04
N ASN A 27 8.60 -14.58 -5.23
CA ASN A 27 9.10 -15.20 -6.46
C ASN A 27 10.56 -14.83 -6.77
N SER A 28 11.18 -13.95 -5.97
CA SER A 28 12.57 -13.55 -6.18
C SER A 28 13.53 -14.67 -5.76
N GLN A 29 14.44 -15.04 -6.66
CA GLN A 29 15.55 -15.96 -6.37
C GLN A 29 16.70 -15.27 -5.63
N ASN A 30 16.73 -13.94 -5.61
CA ASN A 30 17.71 -13.15 -4.88
C ASN A 30 17.13 -12.73 -3.53
N GLN A 31 17.77 -13.15 -2.42
CA GLN A 31 17.30 -12.88 -1.07
C GLN A 31 17.24 -11.38 -0.74
N MET A 32 18.29 -10.63 -1.07
CA MET A 32 18.33 -9.18 -0.83
C MET A 32 17.19 -8.47 -1.57
N MET A 33 16.90 -8.87 -2.80
CA MET A 33 15.75 -8.33 -3.55
C MET A 33 14.42 -8.76 -2.93
N SER A 34 14.31 -10.00 -2.46
CA SER A 34 13.11 -10.48 -1.76
C SER A 34 12.82 -9.63 -0.52
N ASP A 35 13.85 -9.36 0.29
CA ASP A 35 13.76 -8.56 1.51
C ASP A 35 13.37 -7.10 1.18
N HIS A 36 14.01 -6.48 0.20
CA HIS A 36 13.67 -5.11 -0.21
C HIS A 36 12.26 -4.96 -0.76
N LEU A 37 11.79 -5.92 -1.57
CA LEU A 37 10.42 -5.93 -2.09
C LEU A 37 9.40 -6.12 -0.95
N PHE A 38 9.71 -6.96 0.03
CA PHE A 38 8.87 -7.18 1.19
C PHE A 38 8.78 -5.92 2.06
N GLU A 39 9.92 -5.30 2.37
CA GLU A 39 9.98 -4.06 3.16
C GLU A 39 9.27 -2.91 2.44
N GLY A 40 9.45 -2.79 1.12
CA GLY A 40 8.72 -1.81 0.30
C GLY A 40 7.20 -2.00 0.38
N ALA A 41 6.72 -3.25 0.32
CA ALA A 41 5.30 -3.54 0.51
C ALA A 41 4.80 -3.14 1.91
N HIS A 42 5.59 -3.43 2.96
CA HIS A 42 5.28 -3.06 4.32
C HIS A 42 5.13 -1.54 4.51
N HIS A 43 6.04 -0.74 3.94
CA HIS A 43 5.92 0.72 4.00
C HIS A 43 4.68 1.26 3.28
N ILE A 44 4.25 0.62 2.19
CA ILE A 44 3.01 1.00 1.50
C ILE A 44 1.79 0.68 2.39
N ASP A 45 1.79 -0.41 3.15
CA ASP A 45 0.69 -0.71 4.10
C ASP A 45 0.56 0.35 5.20
N LEU A 46 1.71 0.82 5.72
CA LEU A 46 1.73 1.90 6.70
C LEU A 46 1.14 3.18 6.09
N CYS A 47 1.53 3.52 4.87
CA CYS A 47 0.96 4.65 4.13
C CYS A 47 -0.56 4.52 3.95
N VAL A 48 -1.05 3.35 3.54
CA VAL A 48 -2.49 3.06 3.40
C VAL A 48 -3.22 3.24 4.74
N THR A 49 -2.63 2.79 5.84
CA THR A 49 -3.21 2.92 7.18
C THR A 49 -3.37 4.40 7.56
N GLU A 50 -2.32 5.20 7.36
CA GLU A 50 -2.35 6.65 7.61
C GLU A 50 -3.34 7.39 6.71
N CYS A 51 -3.42 7.01 5.42
CA CYS A 51 -4.38 7.59 4.47
C CYS A 51 -5.83 7.20 4.77
N SER A 52 -6.07 6.04 5.37
CA SER A 52 -7.42 5.55 5.70
C SER A 52 -8.07 6.34 6.83
N TYR A 53 -7.27 6.83 7.78
CA TYR A 53 -7.76 7.60 8.92
C TYR A 53 -8.55 8.87 8.55
N PRO A 54 -8.03 9.80 7.71
CA PRO A 54 -8.78 11.00 7.32
C PRO A 54 -10.04 10.67 6.50
N VAL A 55 -10.02 9.61 5.68
CA VAL A 55 -11.21 9.17 4.92
C VAL A 55 -12.30 8.66 5.86
N GLN A 56 -11.95 7.80 6.81
CA GLN A 56 -12.88 7.31 7.82
C GLN A 56 -13.47 8.46 8.65
N LYS A 57 -12.62 9.40 9.09
CA LYS A 57 -13.05 10.56 9.85
C LYS A 57 -13.99 11.48 9.05
N ALA A 58 -13.79 11.62 7.75
CA ALA A 58 -14.62 12.46 6.90
C ALA A 58 -15.95 11.81 6.47
N ASN A 59 -16.10 10.49 6.70
CA ASN A 59 -17.32 9.72 6.46
C ASN A 59 -18.15 9.48 7.74
N GLN A 60 -17.69 9.97 8.90
CA GLN A 60 -18.43 10.02 10.16
C GLN A 60 -19.26 11.30 10.26
#